data_AF-A0A9E1UU69-F1
#
_entry.id   AF-A0A9E1UU69-F1
#
_cell.length_a   1.000
_cell.length_b   1.000
_cell.length_c   1.000
_cell.angle_alpha   90.00
_cell.angle_beta   90.00
_cell.angle_gamma   90.00
#
_symmetry.space_group_name_H-M   'P 1'
#
loop_
_entity.id
_entity.type
_entity.pdbx_description
1 polymer ?
#
loop_
_entity_poly.entity_id
_entity_poly.type
_entity_poly.pdbx_seq_one_letter_code
_entity_poly.pdbx_strand_id
1 'polypeptide(L)'
;MNVYWGDTHHNTYQHCKQDPPLDQVLDFARTHLDFYTGAYYTAVFTQYGLKEEAAAGAATGPAIGHAYEASGSGGDWQGVRIEWLKPARELTREWAEFVEILRLQHTPGEFVTFPGYEWQGDATWGDHNVIFPQEGTDIFTPTSLPELYGFVREHGALAIPHHTAYLPGMRAPRWRMCDTDLSPFSEILSVHGCSETDEGDPGMYGNPHMGPSTTAGTYQAALKRGLHLGAICSTDNWTNMPGHWGHGLMGCIAPDLTRESLWEAFKARRVYGVSGDRIDLRFTCNESPMGSTIAATPKRRLAVAVTALDAIDRIEILRNEEVIHTHCHQGTWCPPAGGAPARMKLRLEAGWGPLVGELPWPDMAWDLDLRLSSGQFLDWSPCWRTRGQGVPVLSGDTAQLSFKAEQVVGAKPNQNGVILELLADPVAELTITGNGKTETGPLAEFMAAGRLVWYPEETHERVKQLTGVVAGPTDRKDMYYHMSPKLKIHRAIPEAGTTAQVEIEDDAPVGDGLWYRVRVIQRNGQRAWSSPIWVG
;
A
#
# COMPACT_ATOMS: atom_id res chain seq x y z
N MET A 1 5.31 -13.91 17.87
CA MET A 1 5.47 -13.68 16.41
C MET A 1 5.37 -12.19 16.16
N ASN A 2 6.24 -11.66 15.30
CA ASN A 2 6.25 -10.24 14.92
C ASN A 2 5.33 -10.02 13.70
N VAL A 3 5.04 -8.76 13.35
CA VAL A 3 4.54 -8.42 12.02
C VAL A 3 5.69 -7.81 11.24
N TYR A 4 5.94 -8.31 10.05
CA TYR A 4 6.85 -7.72 9.07
C TYR A 4 6.04 -7.12 7.93
N TRP A 5 6.48 -5.98 7.42
CA TRP A 5 5.80 -5.19 6.40
C TRP A 5 6.54 -5.28 5.08
N GLY A 6 5.81 -5.63 4.02
CA GLY A 6 6.42 -5.74 2.71
C GLY A 6 5.48 -5.42 1.57
N ASP A 7 6.10 -5.12 0.42
CA ASP A 7 5.42 -4.94 -0.85
C ASP A 7 5.73 -6.13 -1.73
N THR A 8 4.68 -6.82 -2.18
CA THR A 8 4.79 -8.03 -2.99
C THR A 8 4.53 -7.81 -4.47
N HIS A 9 4.20 -6.57 -4.86
CA HIS A 9 3.82 -6.27 -6.23
C HIS A 9 4.24 -4.86 -6.62
N HIS A 10 5.55 -4.67 -6.82
CA HIS A 10 6.10 -3.44 -7.38
C HIS A 10 6.71 -3.75 -8.73
N ASN A 11 6.15 -3.13 -9.77
CA ASN A 11 6.51 -3.41 -11.15
C ASN A 11 7.85 -2.78 -11.52
N THR A 12 8.79 -3.59 -12.00
CA THR A 12 10.16 -3.20 -12.37
C THR A 12 10.49 -3.59 -13.81
N TYR A 13 11.45 -2.90 -14.41
CA TYR A 13 11.87 -3.11 -15.81
C TYR A 13 10.72 -2.97 -16.82
N GLN A 14 9.77 -2.05 -16.59
CA GLN A 14 8.67 -1.77 -17.52
C GLN A 14 9.14 -1.19 -18.87
N HIS A 15 10.38 -0.71 -18.90
CA HIS A 15 11.05 -0.18 -20.08
C HIS A 15 12.34 -0.95 -20.32
N CYS A 16 12.96 -0.72 -21.48
CA CYS A 16 14.22 -1.37 -21.88
C CYS A 16 15.40 -1.13 -20.92
N LYS A 17 15.23 -0.21 -19.96
CA LYS A 17 16.15 0.06 -18.87
C LYS A 17 15.34 0.42 -17.62
N GLN A 18 15.68 -0.20 -16.49
CA GLN A 18 15.19 0.21 -15.18
C GLN A 18 15.79 1.57 -14.81
N ASP A 19 14.93 2.59 -14.64
CA ASP A 19 15.33 3.95 -14.30
C ASP A 19 14.43 4.53 -13.20
N PRO A 20 14.99 4.87 -12.02
CA PRO A 20 16.40 4.74 -11.63
C PRO A 20 16.83 3.27 -11.54
N PRO A 21 18.15 3.01 -11.42
CA PRO A 21 18.67 1.68 -11.09
C PRO A 21 17.95 1.03 -9.90
N LEU A 22 17.66 -0.27 -9.99
CA LEU A 22 16.85 -0.98 -8.99
C LEU A 22 17.51 -1.00 -7.60
N ASP A 23 18.83 -1.07 -7.53
CA ASP A 23 19.59 -0.99 -6.28
C ASP A 23 19.27 0.29 -5.51
N GLN A 24 19.19 1.44 -6.18
CA GLN A 24 18.81 2.72 -5.57
C GLN A 24 17.34 2.75 -5.11
N VAL A 25 16.45 2.05 -5.84
CA VAL A 25 15.05 1.89 -5.40
C VAL A 25 15.00 1.08 -4.11
N LEU A 26 15.77 -0.01 -4.03
CA LEU A 26 15.79 -0.90 -2.87
C LEU A 26 16.55 -0.32 -1.67
N ASP A 27 17.59 0.48 -1.90
CA ASP A 27 18.27 1.26 -0.84
C ASP A 27 17.29 2.21 -0.14
N PHE A 28 16.33 2.75 -0.87
CA PHE A 28 15.25 3.53 -0.27
C PHE A 28 14.18 2.63 0.36
N ALA A 29 13.76 1.55 -0.31
CA ALA A 29 12.74 0.63 0.20
C ALA A 29 13.12 0.05 1.58
N ARG A 30 14.37 -0.38 1.77
CA ARG A 30 14.86 -0.95 3.03
C ARG A 30 14.86 0.02 4.22
N THR A 31 14.68 1.32 3.98
CA THR A 31 14.53 2.30 5.06
C THR A 31 13.18 2.21 5.76
N HIS A 32 12.21 1.52 5.14
CA HIS A 32 10.87 1.43 5.67
C HIS A 32 10.22 0.05 5.50
N LEU A 33 10.61 -0.79 4.55
CA LEU A 33 10.07 -2.14 4.38
C LEU A 33 10.98 -3.18 5.03
N ASP A 34 10.38 -4.23 5.60
CA ASP A 34 11.08 -5.39 6.15
C ASP A 34 11.39 -6.42 5.06
N PHE A 35 10.48 -6.56 4.08
CA PHE A 35 10.68 -7.46 2.94
C PHE A 35 10.11 -6.91 1.64
N TYR A 36 10.59 -7.46 0.53
CA TYR A 36 10.22 -7.02 -0.81
C TYR A 36 10.18 -8.21 -1.77
N THR A 37 9.13 -8.31 -2.57
CA THR A 37 9.10 -9.19 -3.75
C THR A 37 8.90 -8.31 -4.98
N GLY A 38 9.91 -8.24 -5.83
CA GLY A 38 9.78 -7.47 -7.07
C GLY A 38 8.90 -8.22 -8.05
N ALA A 39 8.11 -7.47 -8.81
CA ALA A 39 7.43 -7.98 -10.00
C ALA A 39 8.25 -7.52 -11.20
N TYR A 40 9.21 -8.35 -11.63
CA TYR A 40 9.85 -8.12 -12.93
C TYR A 40 8.80 -8.17 -14.04
N TYR A 41 8.65 -7.08 -14.78
CA TYR A 41 7.65 -6.97 -15.84
C TYR A 41 8.17 -7.68 -17.10
N THR A 42 7.48 -8.74 -17.51
CA THR A 42 7.91 -9.59 -18.63
C THR A 42 7.52 -9.05 -20.00
N ALA A 43 6.59 -8.09 -20.04
CA ALA A 43 6.06 -7.52 -21.26
C ALA A 43 6.76 -6.22 -21.68
N VAL A 44 6.64 -5.90 -22.97
CA VAL A 44 6.93 -4.62 -23.61
C VAL A 44 5.77 -4.26 -24.52
N PHE A 45 5.56 -2.98 -24.80
CA PHE A 45 4.50 -2.54 -25.69
C PHE A 45 5.02 -2.01 -27.04
N THR A 46 4.14 -2.02 -28.04
CA THR A 46 4.29 -1.22 -29.27
C THR A 46 3.06 -0.40 -29.53
N GLN A 47 3.28 0.76 -30.15
CA GLN A 47 2.26 1.73 -30.47
C GLN A 47 1.87 1.62 -31.95
N TYR A 48 0.59 1.37 -32.23
CA TYR A 48 0.00 1.28 -33.56
C TYR A 48 -0.85 2.53 -33.85
N GLY A 49 -0.52 3.27 -34.90
CA GLY A 49 -1.30 4.42 -35.37
C GLY A 49 -2.58 4.04 -36.11
N LEU A 50 -3.40 5.03 -36.49
CA LEU A 50 -4.55 4.79 -37.35
C LEU A 50 -4.10 4.36 -38.74
N LYS A 51 -4.93 3.60 -39.45
CA LYS A 51 -4.60 3.04 -40.78
C LYS A 51 -4.18 4.11 -41.81
N GLU A 52 -4.71 5.32 -41.68
CA GLU A 52 -4.39 6.46 -42.55
C GLU A 52 -3.04 7.13 -42.20
N GLU A 53 -2.56 6.98 -40.96
CA GLU A 53 -1.28 7.50 -40.46
C GLU A 53 -0.13 6.48 -40.63
N ALA A 54 -0.46 5.18 -40.67
CA ALA A 54 0.49 4.07 -40.83
C ALA A 54 1.22 4.07 -42.20
N ALA A 55 0.78 4.88 -43.17
CA ALA A 55 1.43 5.04 -44.47
C ALA A 55 2.80 5.76 -44.40
N ALA A 56 3.18 6.35 -43.26
CA ALA A 56 4.43 7.09 -43.08
C ALA A 56 5.47 6.41 -42.16
N GLY A 57 5.49 5.06 -42.10
CA GLY A 57 6.50 4.29 -41.36
C GLY A 57 5.91 3.48 -40.21
N ALA A 58 4.98 2.58 -40.52
CA ALA A 58 4.31 1.71 -39.54
C ALA A 58 5.31 0.97 -38.64
N ALA A 59 5.13 1.08 -37.33
CA ALA A 59 5.76 0.20 -36.36
C ALA A 59 5.36 -1.26 -36.67
N THR A 60 6.32 -2.18 -36.60
CA THR A 60 6.11 -3.61 -36.83
C THR A 60 6.23 -4.35 -35.50
N GLY A 61 5.20 -5.13 -35.17
CA GLY A 61 5.22 -6.09 -34.06
C GLY A 61 3.98 -6.98 -34.11
N PRO A 62 3.88 -8.02 -33.26
CA PRO A 62 2.84 -9.03 -33.37
C PRO A 62 1.42 -8.46 -33.21
N ALA A 63 0.49 -8.98 -34.01
CA ALA A 63 -0.94 -8.61 -33.97
C ALA A 63 -1.70 -9.21 -32.76
N ILE A 64 -1.01 -9.96 -31.90
CA ILE A 64 -1.57 -10.69 -30.75
C ILE A 64 -0.87 -10.16 -29.49
N GLY A 65 -1.65 -9.63 -28.56
CA GLY A 65 -1.20 -9.02 -27.30
C GLY A 65 -2.38 -8.41 -26.52
N HIS A 66 -2.13 -7.72 -25.41
CA HIS A 66 -3.17 -7.05 -24.62
C HIS A 66 -2.96 -5.52 -24.60
N ALA A 67 -3.96 -4.74 -24.19
CA ALA A 67 -3.86 -3.28 -24.20
C ALA A 67 -2.90 -2.79 -23.11
N TYR A 68 -1.97 -1.90 -23.46
CA TYR A 68 -1.07 -1.24 -22.48
C TYR A 68 -1.85 -0.27 -21.60
N GLU A 69 -1.65 -0.37 -20.30
CA GLU A 69 -2.38 0.40 -19.31
C GLU A 69 -1.57 1.65 -18.94
N ALA A 70 -1.96 2.83 -19.43
CA ALA A 70 -1.34 4.07 -18.96
C ALA A 70 -2.27 5.28 -19.10
N SER A 71 -2.22 6.16 -18.10
CA SER A 71 -2.87 7.45 -18.16
C SER A 71 -2.03 8.42 -19.01
N GLY A 72 -2.36 8.55 -20.30
CA GLY A 72 -1.86 9.65 -21.12
C GLY A 72 -2.42 11.00 -20.64
N SER A 73 -1.60 12.04 -20.61
CA SER A 73 -1.97 13.39 -20.15
C SER A 73 -2.20 14.40 -21.29
N GLY A 74 -2.33 13.94 -22.55
CA GLY A 74 -2.42 14.79 -23.74
C GLY A 74 -3.70 14.57 -24.54
N GLY A 75 -4.22 15.64 -25.15
CA GLY A 75 -5.41 15.63 -26.02
C GLY A 75 -5.16 15.13 -27.45
N ASP A 76 -3.91 14.79 -27.79
CA ASP A 76 -3.56 14.22 -29.10
C ASP A 76 -3.66 12.69 -29.08
N TRP A 77 -4.22 12.11 -30.14
CA TRP A 77 -4.26 10.67 -30.33
C TRP A 77 -2.85 10.08 -30.36
N GLN A 78 -2.59 9.08 -29.51
CA GLN A 78 -1.30 8.41 -29.41
C GLN A 78 -1.31 6.99 -29.94
N GLY A 79 -2.28 6.59 -30.76
CA GLY A 79 -2.37 5.20 -31.23
C GLY A 79 -2.89 4.21 -30.18
N VAL A 80 -3.02 2.96 -30.61
CA VAL A 80 -3.32 1.81 -29.74
C VAL A 80 -1.99 1.20 -29.30
N ARG A 81 -1.78 1.07 -27.99
CA ARG A 81 -0.60 0.41 -27.44
C ARG A 81 -0.93 -1.05 -27.08
N ILE A 82 -0.15 -1.99 -27.60
CA ILE A 82 -0.33 -3.43 -27.38
C ILE A 82 0.93 -4.00 -26.73
N GLU A 83 0.76 -4.72 -25.63
CA GLU A 83 1.78 -5.43 -24.89
C GLU A 83 1.99 -6.87 -25.37
N TRP A 84 3.25 -7.32 -25.37
CA TRP A 84 3.68 -8.68 -25.64
C TRP A 84 5.00 -9.01 -24.93
N LEU A 85 5.36 -10.29 -24.90
CA LEU A 85 6.58 -10.77 -24.25
C LEU A 85 7.85 -10.13 -24.81
N LYS A 86 8.76 -9.73 -23.92
CA LYS A 86 10.12 -9.28 -24.28
C LYS A 86 10.88 -10.30 -25.13
N PRO A 87 11.78 -9.86 -26.02
CA PRO A 87 12.71 -10.76 -26.69
C PRO A 87 13.50 -11.59 -25.67
N ALA A 88 13.63 -12.90 -25.91
CA ALA A 88 14.24 -13.85 -24.96
C ALA A 88 15.63 -13.41 -24.45
N ARG A 89 16.45 -12.79 -25.32
CA ARG A 89 17.77 -12.25 -24.96
C ARG A 89 17.69 -11.12 -23.94
N GLU A 90 16.74 -10.20 -24.10
CA GLU A 90 16.54 -9.07 -23.19
C GLU A 90 15.99 -9.57 -21.86
N LEU A 91 14.97 -10.44 -21.91
CA LEU A 91 14.38 -11.08 -20.74
C LEU A 91 15.41 -11.83 -19.90
N THR A 92 16.26 -12.65 -20.52
CA THR A 92 17.32 -13.40 -19.81
C THR A 92 18.34 -12.47 -19.15
N ARG A 93 18.76 -11.42 -19.86
CA ARG A 93 19.75 -10.45 -19.36
C ARG A 93 19.19 -9.66 -18.17
N GLU A 94 18.00 -9.11 -18.32
CA GLU A 94 17.37 -8.28 -17.28
C GLU A 94 16.96 -9.11 -16.06
N TRP A 95 16.50 -10.35 -16.26
CA TRP A 95 16.23 -11.27 -15.15
C TRP A 95 17.50 -11.55 -14.33
N ALA A 96 18.63 -11.83 -15.00
CA ALA A 96 19.89 -12.05 -14.31
C ALA A 96 20.36 -10.82 -13.51
N GLU A 97 20.18 -9.62 -14.07
CA GLU A 97 20.47 -8.36 -13.38
C GLU A 97 19.55 -8.15 -12.16
N PHE A 98 18.24 -8.30 -12.36
CA PHE A 98 17.22 -8.17 -11.31
C PHE A 98 17.49 -9.14 -10.14
N VAL A 99 17.71 -10.42 -10.44
CA VAL A 99 17.99 -11.46 -9.44
C VAL A 99 19.28 -11.16 -8.67
N GLU A 100 20.34 -10.73 -9.35
CA GLU A 100 21.61 -10.39 -8.70
C GLU A 100 21.46 -9.18 -7.76
N ILE A 101 20.71 -8.16 -8.15
CA ILE A 101 20.43 -7.00 -7.29
C ILE A 101 19.66 -7.43 -6.04
N LEU A 102 18.62 -8.27 -6.19
CA LEU A 102 17.87 -8.78 -5.03
C LEU A 102 18.75 -9.61 -4.10
N ARG A 103 19.64 -10.44 -4.65
CA ARG A 103 20.59 -11.25 -3.87
C ARG A 103 21.55 -10.37 -3.07
N LEU A 104 22.06 -9.29 -3.67
CA LEU A 104 22.97 -8.35 -3.01
C LEU A 104 22.29 -7.50 -1.94
N GLN A 105 21.01 -7.18 -2.11
CA GLN A 105 20.22 -6.41 -1.14
C GLN A 105 19.68 -7.26 0.00
N HIS A 106 19.63 -8.59 -0.16
CA HIS A 106 19.15 -9.51 0.87
C HIS A 106 20.04 -9.49 2.12
N THR A 107 19.47 -9.05 3.24
CA THR A 107 20.12 -9.06 4.55
C THR A 107 19.16 -9.64 5.60
N PRO A 108 19.27 -10.93 5.98
CA PRO A 108 18.43 -11.51 7.03
C PRO A 108 18.45 -10.68 8.32
N GLY A 109 17.30 -10.49 8.94
CA GLY A 109 17.14 -9.65 10.13
C GLY A 109 16.97 -8.15 9.86
N GLU A 110 17.21 -7.70 8.62
CA GLU A 110 17.10 -6.27 8.25
C GLU A 110 16.21 -6.03 7.03
N PHE A 111 16.46 -6.72 5.92
CA PHE A 111 15.72 -6.56 4.67
C PHE A 111 15.73 -7.85 3.84
N VAL A 112 14.58 -8.50 3.70
CA VAL A 112 14.45 -9.79 3.00
C VAL A 112 13.89 -9.59 1.59
N THR A 113 14.60 -10.07 0.58
CA THR A 113 14.15 -10.00 -0.82
C THR A 113 13.76 -11.38 -1.34
N PHE A 114 12.76 -11.44 -2.22
CA PHE A 114 12.42 -12.64 -3.00
C PHE A 114 12.38 -12.32 -4.49
N PRO A 115 12.99 -13.16 -5.36
CA PRO A 115 12.84 -13.02 -6.80
C PRO A 115 11.40 -13.27 -7.24
N GLY A 116 10.87 -12.38 -8.08
CA GLY A 116 9.54 -12.57 -8.64
C GLY A 116 9.33 -11.84 -9.96
N TYR A 117 8.30 -12.26 -10.69
CA TYR A 117 7.90 -11.67 -11.96
C TYR A 117 6.39 -11.72 -12.14
N GLU A 118 5.85 -10.78 -12.92
CA GLU A 118 4.44 -10.77 -13.29
C GLU A 118 4.24 -11.66 -14.53
N TRP A 119 3.33 -12.63 -14.40
CA TRP A 119 2.89 -13.52 -15.47
C TRP A 119 1.46 -13.19 -15.90
N GLN A 120 1.25 -13.06 -17.20
CA GLN A 120 -0.03 -12.62 -17.79
C GLN A 120 -0.69 -13.68 -18.72
N GLY A 121 0.06 -14.74 -19.06
CA GLY A 121 -0.42 -15.82 -19.93
C GLY A 121 -1.01 -15.34 -21.26
N ASP A 122 -2.12 -15.95 -21.66
CA ASP A 122 -2.95 -15.51 -22.80
C ASP A 122 -4.12 -14.60 -22.38
N ALA A 123 -4.04 -13.97 -21.20
CA ALA A 123 -5.09 -13.20 -20.54
C ALA A 123 -6.35 -14.00 -20.11
N THR A 124 -6.45 -15.31 -20.37
CA THR A 124 -7.63 -16.12 -20.00
C THR A 124 -7.65 -16.49 -18.51
N TRP A 125 -6.49 -16.44 -17.86
CA TRP A 125 -6.29 -17.12 -16.58
C TRP A 125 -6.18 -16.21 -15.37
N GLY A 126 -6.14 -14.90 -15.60
CA GLY A 126 -5.76 -13.95 -14.57
C GLY A 126 -4.26 -13.78 -14.48
N ASP A 127 -3.83 -12.56 -14.19
CA ASP A 127 -2.41 -12.30 -14.00
C ASP A 127 -1.97 -12.78 -12.61
N HIS A 128 -0.73 -13.23 -12.52
CA HIS A 128 -0.16 -13.80 -11.29
C HIS A 128 1.24 -13.26 -11.05
N ASN A 129 1.52 -12.86 -9.81
CA ASN A 129 2.87 -12.64 -9.33
C ASN A 129 3.51 -13.98 -8.99
N VAL A 130 4.48 -14.41 -9.79
CA VAL A 130 5.28 -15.61 -9.52
C VAL A 130 6.42 -15.22 -8.60
N ILE A 131 6.53 -15.88 -7.44
CA ILE A 131 7.53 -15.57 -6.41
C ILE A 131 8.32 -16.84 -6.12
N PHE A 132 9.64 -16.73 -6.09
CA PHE A 132 10.55 -17.83 -5.75
C PHE A 132 11.06 -17.70 -4.31
N PRO A 133 11.27 -18.83 -3.61
CA PRO A 133 11.86 -18.81 -2.26
C PRO A 133 13.31 -18.31 -2.25
N GLN A 134 14.02 -18.48 -3.37
CA GLN A 134 15.43 -18.16 -3.54
C GLN A 134 15.76 -17.94 -5.03
N GLU A 135 16.95 -17.41 -5.30
CA GLU A 135 17.51 -17.29 -6.65
C GLU A 135 17.81 -18.66 -7.29
N GLY A 136 18.07 -18.65 -8.61
CA GLY A 136 18.54 -19.82 -9.37
C GLY A 136 17.48 -20.49 -10.25
N THR A 137 16.29 -19.89 -10.38
CA THR A 137 15.25 -20.33 -11.31
C THR A 137 15.04 -19.28 -12.39
N ASP A 138 14.97 -19.71 -13.65
CA ASP A 138 14.69 -18.84 -14.79
C ASP A 138 13.19 -18.52 -14.90
N ILE A 139 12.86 -17.40 -15.54
CA ILE A 139 11.47 -17.04 -15.84
C ILE A 139 10.85 -18.08 -16.78
N PHE A 140 9.62 -18.49 -16.47
CA PHE A 140 8.80 -19.32 -17.34
C PHE A 140 7.49 -18.60 -17.68
N THR A 141 7.24 -18.32 -18.97
CA THR A 141 6.05 -17.61 -19.45
C THR A 141 5.18 -18.49 -20.36
N PRO A 142 4.56 -19.55 -19.83
CA PRO A 142 3.60 -20.35 -20.60
C PRO A 142 2.36 -19.52 -20.90
N THR A 143 1.54 -19.94 -21.85
CA THR A 143 0.26 -19.27 -22.13
C THR A 143 -0.84 -19.68 -21.15
N SER A 144 -0.71 -20.85 -20.51
CA SER A 144 -1.76 -21.44 -19.68
C SER A 144 -1.37 -21.56 -18.20
N LEU A 145 -2.34 -21.33 -17.31
CA LEU A 145 -2.16 -21.48 -15.86
C LEU A 145 -1.81 -22.92 -15.43
N PRO A 146 -2.37 -24.00 -16.01
CA PRO A 146 -1.97 -25.35 -15.65
C PRO A 146 -0.48 -25.65 -15.90
N GLU A 147 0.08 -25.14 -17.00
CA GLU A 147 1.52 -25.25 -17.28
C GLU A 147 2.34 -24.43 -16.28
N LEU A 148 1.90 -23.21 -15.98
CA LEU A 148 2.54 -22.38 -14.96
C LEU A 148 2.53 -23.09 -13.60
N TYR A 149 1.40 -23.64 -13.18
CA TYR A 149 1.28 -24.38 -11.92
C TYR A 149 2.13 -25.66 -11.90
N GLY A 150 2.33 -26.33 -13.04
CA GLY A 150 3.29 -27.42 -13.16
C GLY A 150 4.70 -26.96 -12.78
N PHE A 151 5.14 -25.86 -13.40
CA PHE A 151 6.45 -25.25 -13.17
C PHE A 151 6.62 -24.73 -11.74
N VAL A 152 5.64 -23.98 -11.24
CA VAL A 152 5.66 -23.38 -9.89
C VAL A 152 5.77 -24.47 -8.82
N ARG A 153 5.03 -25.58 -8.99
CA ARG A 153 5.10 -26.73 -8.08
C ARG A 153 6.47 -27.41 -8.09
N GLU A 154 7.06 -27.60 -9.27
CA GLU A 154 8.39 -28.22 -9.42
C GLU A 154 9.48 -27.40 -8.72
N HIS A 155 9.38 -26.07 -8.75
CA HIS A 155 10.37 -25.15 -8.20
C HIS A 155 10.05 -24.68 -6.77
N GLY A 156 8.97 -25.18 -6.17
CA GLY A 156 8.54 -24.77 -4.83
C GLY A 156 8.22 -23.27 -4.74
N ALA A 157 7.83 -22.65 -5.85
CA ALA A 157 7.46 -21.25 -5.97
C ALA A 157 5.99 -21.02 -5.58
N LEU A 158 5.56 -19.76 -5.58
CA LEU A 158 4.16 -19.36 -5.46
C LEU A 158 3.72 -18.61 -6.71
N ALA A 159 2.43 -18.68 -7.06
CA ALA A 159 1.81 -17.87 -8.10
C ALA A 159 0.61 -17.15 -7.49
N ILE A 160 0.76 -15.87 -7.16
CA ILE A 160 -0.22 -15.10 -6.40
C ILE A 160 -1.13 -14.34 -7.37
N PRO A 161 -2.44 -14.64 -7.43
CA PRO A 161 -3.34 -13.92 -8.33
C PRO A 161 -3.48 -12.44 -7.93
N HIS A 162 -3.41 -11.56 -8.94
CA HIS A 162 -3.80 -10.15 -8.86
C HIS A 162 -4.86 -9.83 -9.92
N HIS A 163 -5.19 -8.55 -10.12
CA HIS A 163 -6.30 -8.13 -11.00
C HIS A 163 -7.63 -8.80 -10.63
N THR A 164 -7.80 -9.11 -9.35
CA THR A 164 -9.05 -9.70 -8.85
C THR A 164 -10.17 -8.68 -8.95
N ALA A 165 -11.41 -9.16 -8.94
CA ALA A 165 -12.64 -8.43 -9.23
C ALA A 165 -12.85 -7.95 -10.67
N TYR A 166 -11.86 -7.89 -11.57
CA TYR A 166 -12.17 -7.67 -13.00
C TYR A 166 -12.91 -8.86 -13.64
N LEU A 167 -13.27 -8.75 -14.91
CA LEU A 167 -14.04 -9.76 -15.65
C LEU A 167 -13.24 -11.09 -15.77
N PRO A 168 -13.68 -12.20 -15.15
CA PRO A 168 -12.95 -13.47 -15.20
C PRO A 168 -12.75 -13.95 -16.63
N GLY A 169 -11.51 -14.33 -16.98
CA GLY A 169 -11.17 -14.68 -18.35
C GLY A 169 -10.71 -13.53 -19.24
N MET A 170 -10.64 -12.32 -18.70
CA MET A 170 -10.02 -11.14 -19.29
C MET A 170 -9.08 -10.52 -18.24
N ARG A 171 -7.90 -11.13 -18.05
CA ARG A 171 -6.86 -10.77 -17.05
C ARG A 171 -7.28 -10.85 -15.56
N ALA A 172 -8.53 -11.18 -15.23
CA ALA A 172 -8.92 -11.65 -13.90
C ALA A 172 -8.93 -13.19 -13.77
N PRO A 173 -8.60 -13.73 -12.57
CA PRO A 173 -8.49 -15.16 -12.35
C PRO A 173 -9.82 -15.89 -12.47
N ARG A 174 -9.77 -17.08 -13.05
CA ARG A 174 -10.89 -18.04 -13.01
C ARG A 174 -10.77 -18.88 -11.75
N TRP A 175 -11.41 -18.48 -10.66
CA TRP A 175 -11.29 -19.12 -9.34
C TRP A 175 -11.43 -20.66 -9.33
N ARG A 176 -12.22 -21.24 -10.24
CA ARG A 176 -12.33 -22.71 -10.39
C ARG A 176 -11.01 -23.42 -10.71
N MET A 177 -10.01 -22.68 -11.20
CA MET A 177 -8.69 -23.20 -11.57
C MET A 177 -7.64 -22.96 -10.51
N CYS A 178 -7.96 -22.20 -9.45
CA CYS A 178 -7.00 -21.82 -8.42
C CYS A 178 -6.58 -23.05 -7.60
N ASP A 179 -5.27 -23.26 -7.49
CA ASP A 179 -4.67 -24.24 -6.59
C ASP A 179 -4.15 -23.50 -5.36
N THR A 180 -4.82 -23.64 -4.22
CA THR A 180 -4.51 -22.88 -3.00
C THR A 180 -3.20 -23.29 -2.33
N ASP A 181 -2.57 -24.39 -2.75
CA ASP A 181 -1.23 -24.77 -2.28
C ASP A 181 -0.14 -23.98 -3.03
N LEU A 182 -0.42 -23.58 -4.27
CA LEU A 182 0.48 -22.77 -5.11
C LEU A 182 0.14 -21.27 -5.05
N SER A 183 -1.12 -20.96 -4.73
CA SER A 183 -1.68 -19.62 -4.60
C SER A 183 -2.30 -19.47 -3.19
N PRO A 184 -1.52 -19.45 -2.11
CA PRO A 184 -2.06 -19.48 -0.75
C PRO A 184 -2.85 -18.21 -0.38
N PHE A 185 -2.58 -17.08 -1.04
CA PHE A 185 -3.27 -15.82 -0.82
C PHE A 185 -3.48 -15.08 -2.14
N SER A 186 -4.28 -14.02 -2.09
CA SER A 186 -4.63 -13.19 -3.24
C SER A 186 -4.45 -11.71 -2.92
N GLU A 187 -4.03 -10.93 -3.93
CA GLU A 187 -4.09 -9.47 -3.86
C GLU A 187 -5.54 -9.01 -3.93
N ILE A 188 -5.98 -8.28 -2.91
CA ILE A 188 -7.36 -7.76 -2.79
C ILE A 188 -7.43 -6.24 -2.84
N LEU A 189 -6.29 -5.55 -2.81
CA LEU A 189 -6.22 -4.10 -3.01
C LEU A 189 -4.86 -3.74 -3.59
N SER A 190 -4.90 -2.88 -4.60
CA SER A 190 -3.74 -2.24 -5.23
C SER A 190 -4.10 -0.85 -5.77
N VAL A 191 -3.25 -0.27 -6.63
CA VAL A 191 -3.56 0.97 -7.36
C VAL A 191 -4.86 0.87 -8.19
N HIS A 192 -5.31 -0.35 -8.50
CA HIS A 192 -6.55 -0.59 -9.24
C HIS A 192 -7.82 -0.27 -8.44
N GLY A 193 -7.77 -0.47 -7.12
CA GLY A 193 -8.91 -0.39 -6.22
C GLY A 193 -8.96 -1.58 -5.25
N CYS A 194 -10.09 -1.74 -4.55
CA CYS A 194 -10.37 -2.83 -3.63
C CYS A 194 -11.25 -3.90 -4.31
N SER A 195 -10.73 -5.12 -4.37
CA SER A 195 -11.31 -6.29 -5.02
C SER A 195 -11.92 -7.28 -4.03
N GLU A 196 -12.05 -6.88 -2.75
CA GLU A 196 -12.71 -7.67 -1.73
C GLU A 196 -14.13 -8.08 -2.16
N THR A 197 -14.89 -7.09 -2.63
CA THR A 197 -16.23 -7.19 -3.20
C THR A 197 -16.30 -6.32 -4.45
N ASP A 198 -17.35 -6.48 -5.27
CA ASP A 198 -17.59 -5.62 -6.43
C ASP A 198 -18.15 -4.24 -6.07
N GLU A 199 -18.53 -4.05 -4.80
CA GLU A 199 -18.92 -2.78 -4.19
C GLU A 199 -17.83 -2.22 -3.24
N GLY A 200 -16.58 -2.67 -3.41
CA GLY A 200 -15.45 -2.29 -2.56
C GLY A 200 -15.14 -0.78 -2.58
N ASP A 201 -14.50 -0.29 -1.51
CA ASP A 201 -14.03 1.10 -1.39
C ASP A 201 -12.53 1.11 -0.98
N PRO A 202 -11.64 1.70 -1.79
CA PRO A 202 -11.93 2.37 -3.07
C PRO A 202 -12.42 1.39 -4.14
N GLY A 203 -13.35 1.82 -4.99
CA GLY A 203 -13.83 1.01 -6.11
C GLY A 203 -12.75 0.81 -7.18
N MET A 204 -12.97 -0.16 -8.07
CA MET A 204 -12.06 -0.51 -9.19
C MET A 204 -12.05 0.53 -10.32
N TYR A 205 -11.77 1.80 -9.98
CA TYR A 205 -11.79 2.95 -10.90
C TYR A 205 -10.38 3.38 -11.35
N GLY A 206 -9.32 2.80 -10.75
CA GLY A 206 -7.94 3.20 -11.01
C GLY A 206 -7.48 2.88 -12.45
N ASN A 207 -8.10 1.89 -13.08
CA ASN A 207 -7.76 1.43 -14.42
C ASN A 207 -9.02 1.33 -15.30
N PRO A 208 -9.28 2.32 -16.17
CA PRO A 208 -10.45 2.33 -17.05
C PRO A 208 -10.37 1.32 -18.20
N HIS A 209 -9.19 0.79 -18.53
CA HIS A 209 -9.02 -0.19 -19.62
C HIS A 209 -9.61 -1.56 -19.25
N MET A 210 -9.41 -1.96 -18.00
CA MET A 210 -9.87 -3.23 -17.47
C MET A 210 -11.36 -3.24 -17.10
N GLY A 211 -11.98 -2.05 -17.02
CA GLY A 211 -13.41 -1.88 -16.77
C GLY A 211 -13.78 -1.92 -15.28
N PRO A 212 -15.07 -2.04 -14.95
CA PRO A 212 -15.52 -2.10 -13.56
C PRO A 212 -15.29 -3.49 -12.93
N SER A 213 -15.48 -3.55 -11.61
CA SER A 213 -15.56 -4.80 -10.85
C SER A 213 -16.75 -5.68 -11.27
N THR A 214 -16.60 -6.99 -11.09
CA THR A 214 -17.61 -8.02 -11.29
C THR A 214 -17.57 -9.00 -10.13
N THR A 215 -18.74 -9.36 -9.58
CA THR A 215 -18.83 -10.26 -8.40
C THR A 215 -18.00 -11.52 -8.57
N ALA A 216 -18.05 -12.15 -9.76
CA ALA A 216 -17.41 -13.43 -10.04
C ALA A 216 -15.87 -13.40 -9.93
N GLY A 217 -15.24 -12.24 -10.11
CA GLY A 217 -13.80 -12.07 -9.97
C GLY A 217 -13.34 -11.72 -8.55
N THR A 218 -14.25 -11.38 -7.64
CA THR A 218 -13.91 -10.86 -6.31
C THR A 218 -13.27 -11.91 -5.40
N TYR A 219 -12.50 -11.45 -4.41
CA TYR A 219 -11.98 -12.30 -3.34
C TYR A 219 -13.12 -12.95 -2.53
N GLN A 220 -14.21 -12.22 -2.27
CA GLN A 220 -15.39 -12.78 -1.64
C GLN A 220 -15.96 -13.99 -2.41
N ALA A 221 -16.04 -13.89 -3.74
CA ALA A 221 -16.52 -15.00 -4.56
C ALA A 221 -15.58 -16.21 -4.53
N ALA A 222 -14.27 -15.98 -4.37
CA ALA A 222 -13.28 -17.03 -4.18
C ALA A 222 -13.52 -17.80 -2.87
N LEU A 223 -13.69 -17.08 -1.75
CA LEU A 223 -13.98 -17.67 -0.44
C LEU A 223 -15.31 -18.44 -0.43
N LYS A 224 -16.38 -17.86 -0.98
CA LYS A 224 -17.69 -18.53 -1.11
C LYS A 224 -17.65 -19.81 -1.96
N ARG A 225 -16.60 -20.00 -2.76
CA ARG A 225 -16.36 -21.21 -3.55
C ARG A 225 -15.66 -22.33 -2.76
N GLY A 226 -15.28 -22.06 -1.51
CA GLY A 226 -14.54 -22.99 -0.66
C GLY A 226 -13.02 -22.89 -0.81
N LEU A 227 -12.49 -21.85 -1.47
CA LEU A 227 -11.04 -21.67 -1.59
C LEU A 227 -10.45 -21.13 -0.28
N HIS A 228 -9.43 -21.82 0.24
CA HIS A 228 -8.70 -21.40 1.43
C HIS A 228 -7.60 -20.40 1.06
N LEU A 229 -8.00 -19.15 0.80
CA LEU A 229 -7.11 -18.06 0.39
C LEU A 229 -6.91 -17.05 1.51
N GLY A 230 -5.66 -16.72 1.80
CA GLY A 230 -5.32 -15.52 2.56
C GLY A 230 -5.55 -14.23 1.77
N ALA A 231 -5.54 -13.10 2.45
CA ALA A 231 -5.71 -11.77 1.87
C ALA A 231 -4.42 -10.96 2.00
N ILE A 232 -3.98 -10.32 0.93
CA ILE A 232 -2.90 -9.33 0.97
C ILE A 232 -3.31 -8.08 0.21
N CYS A 233 -2.62 -6.98 0.49
CA CYS A 233 -2.64 -5.80 -0.35
C CYS A 233 -1.20 -5.55 -0.82
N SER A 234 -1.05 -5.05 -2.03
CA SER A 234 0.26 -4.68 -2.58
C SER A 234 0.07 -3.59 -3.60
N THR A 235 1.15 -2.89 -3.95
CA THR A 235 0.96 -1.59 -4.55
C THR A 235 0.53 -1.64 -6.02
N ASP A 236 0.96 -2.69 -6.75
CA ASP A 236 0.85 -2.81 -8.21
C ASP A 236 1.28 -1.52 -8.93
N ASN A 237 2.23 -0.80 -8.33
CA ASN A 237 2.47 0.56 -8.75
C ASN A 237 3.50 0.60 -9.88
N TRP A 238 3.28 1.52 -10.82
CA TRP A 238 4.21 1.81 -11.91
C TRP A 238 5.13 2.99 -11.63
N THR A 239 5.21 3.39 -10.36
CA THR A 239 6.15 4.39 -9.92
C THR A 239 7.38 3.69 -9.37
N ASN A 240 8.45 4.43 -9.12
CA ASN A 240 9.64 3.86 -8.48
C ASN A 240 9.50 3.88 -6.95
N MET A 241 8.34 3.53 -6.40
CA MET A 241 8.02 3.66 -4.96
C MET A 241 7.45 2.35 -4.39
N PRO A 242 8.27 1.35 -4.06
CA PRO A 242 7.82 0.23 -3.24
C PRO A 242 7.18 0.73 -1.95
N GLY A 243 6.10 0.08 -1.52
CA GLY A 243 5.39 0.48 -0.30
C GLY A 243 4.70 1.84 -0.39
N HIS A 244 4.32 2.27 -1.59
CA HIS A 244 3.57 3.50 -1.83
C HIS A 244 2.32 3.59 -0.93
N TRP A 245 2.29 4.57 -0.03
CA TRP A 245 1.22 4.74 0.95
C TRP A 245 -0.12 5.01 0.28
N GLY A 246 -1.14 4.25 0.66
CA GLY A 246 -2.48 4.30 0.10
C GLY A 246 -2.72 3.41 -1.11
N HIS A 247 -1.71 2.66 -1.59
CA HIS A 247 -1.88 1.67 -2.66
C HIS A 247 -1.90 0.22 -2.16
N GLY A 248 -1.73 -0.03 -0.86
CA GLY A 248 -1.71 -1.39 -0.32
C GLY A 248 -0.33 -1.83 0.18
N LEU A 249 -0.33 -2.61 1.27
CA LEU A 249 0.86 -3.25 1.84
C LEU A 249 0.49 -4.57 2.50
N MET A 250 1.45 -5.49 2.55
CA MET A 250 1.29 -6.79 3.19
C MET A 250 1.89 -6.77 4.60
N GLY A 251 1.12 -7.25 5.58
CA GLY A 251 1.62 -7.67 6.88
C GLY A 251 1.85 -9.18 6.89
N CYS A 252 3.03 -9.64 7.33
CA CYS A 252 3.40 -11.05 7.45
C CYS A 252 3.71 -11.40 8.90
N ILE A 253 3.02 -12.39 9.47
CA ILE A 253 3.18 -12.81 10.86
C ILE A 253 4.13 -14.00 10.95
N ALA A 254 5.35 -13.72 11.39
CA ALA A 254 6.45 -14.68 11.44
C ALA A 254 7.30 -14.52 12.72
N PRO A 255 8.01 -15.57 13.17
CA PRO A 255 8.91 -15.45 14.32
C PRO A 255 10.11 -14.54 14.03
N ASP A 256 10.73 -14.70 12.86
CA ASP A 256 11.98 -14.03 12.48
C ASP A 256 11.90 -13.41 11.08
N LEU A 257 12.72 -12.39 10.82
CA LEU A 257 12.85 -11.74 9.51
C LEU A 257 13.87 -12.49 8.64
N THR A 258 13.51 -13.69 8.19
CA THR A 258 14.33 -14.50 7.27
C THR A 258 13.48 -15.04 6.13
N ARG A 259 14.12 -15.48 5.03
CA ARG A 259 13.40 -16.08 3.89
C ARG A 259 12.60 -17.30 4.33
N GLU A 260 13.18 -18.18 5.13
CA GLU A 260 12.56 -19.42 5.59
C GLU A 260 11.32 -19.14 6.44
N SER A 261 11.45 -18.21 7.38
CA SER A 261 10.39 -17.82 8.33
C SER A 261 9.23 -17.11 7.61
N LEU A 262 9.53 -16.17 6.71
CA LEU A 262 8.52 -15.50 5.89
C LEU A 262 7.87 -16.47 4.89
N TRP A 263 8.64 -17.33 4.23
CA TRP A 263 8.11 -18.30 3.25
C TRP A 263 7.18 -19.33 3.89
N GLU A 264 7.49 -19.77 5.11
CA GLU A 264 6.59 -20.63 5.87
C GLU A 264 5.30 -19.89 6.24
N ALA A 265 5.38 -18.63 6.68
CA ALA A 265 4.21 -17.79 6.95
C ALA A 265 3.34 -17.54 5.70
N PHE A 266 3.96 -17.35 4.53
CA PHE A 266 3.29 -17.21 3.24
C PHE A 266 2.45 -18.45 2.92
N LYS A 267 3.07 -19.64 2.97
CA LYS A 267 2.39 -20.92 2.73
C LYS A 267 1.29 -21.22 3.76
N ALA A 268 1.51 -20.82 5.01
CA ALA A 268 0.54 -20.97 6.09
C ALA A 268 -0.55 -19.88 6.11
N ARG A 269 -0.54 -18.94 5.16
CA ARG A 269 -1.49 -17.82 5.05
C ARG A 269 -1.52 -16.92 6.28
N ARG A 270 -0.43 -16.85 7.05
CA ARG A 270 -0.29 -15.96 8.21
C ARG A 270 0.08 -14.55 7.75
N VAL A 271 -0.75 -14.04 6.86
CA VAL A 271 -0.56 -12.78 6.13
C VAL A 271 -1.85 -11.99 6.15
N TYR A 272 -1.78 -10.68 5.97
CA TYR A 272 -2.96 -9.84 5.87
C TYR A 272 -2.66 -8.57 5.07
N GLY A 273 -3.70 -7.93 4.57
CA GLY A 273 -3.57 -6.72 3.77
C GLY A 273 -3.93 -5.46 4.55
N VAL A 274 -3.21 -4.36 4.30
CA VAL A 274 -3.58 -3.00 4.74
C VAL A 274 -3.60 -2.05 3.55
N SER A 275 -4.46 -1.04 3.56
CA SER A 275 -4.56 -0.08 2.44
C SER A 275 -3.40 0.92 2.37
N GLY A 276 -2.66 1.11 3.47
CA GLY A 276 -1.56 2.06 3.56
C GLY A 276 -0.97 2.20 4.95
N ASP A 277 -1.80 2.46 5.96
CA ASP A 277 -1.34 2.51 7.36
C ASP A 277 -0.93 1.11 7.86
N ARG A 278 0.18 1.04 8.59
CA ARG A 278 0.67 -0.19 9.25
C ARG A 278 -0.17 -0.53 10.47
N ILE A 279 -1.36 -1.08 10.23
CA ILE A 279 -2.28 -1.53 11.28
C ILE A 279 -1.82 -2.92 11.77
N ASP A 280 -1.21 -3.02 12.96
CA ASP A 280 -0.95 -4.33 13.58
C ASP A 280 -2.31 -4.97 13.94
N LEU A 281 -2.65 -6.05 13.24
CA LEU A 281 -3.89 -6.79 13.41
C LEU A 281 -3.57 -8.22 13.85
N ARG A 282 -3.97 -8.56 15.07
CA ARG A 282 -3.92 -9.93 15.59
C ARG A 282 -5.33 -10.48 15.64
N PHE A 283 -5.52 -11.64 15.00
CA PHE A 283 -6.79 -12.34 14.99
C PHE A 283 -6.56 -13.82 15.26
N THR A 284 -7.29 -14.35 16.24
CA THR A 284 -7.25 -15.77 16.59
C THR A 284 -8.65 -16.35 16.76
N CYS A 285 -8.78 -17.65 16.52
CA CYS A 285 -9.94 -18.46 16.86
C CYS A 285 -9.45 -19.65 17.67
N ASN A 286 -9.87 -19.76 18.93
CA ASN A 286 -9.37 -20.76 19.87
C ASN A 286 -7.83 -20.83 19.85
N GLU A 287 -7.19 -19.66 20.02
CA GLU A 287 -5.73 -19.46 20.07
C GLU A 287 -4.98 -19.70 18.73
N SER A 288 -5.61 -20.31 17.73
CA SER A 288 -5.04 -20.46 16.39
C SER A 288 -5.08 -19.13 15.63
N PRO A 289 -3.98 -18.68 15.01
CA PRO A 289 -3.92 -17.38 14.31
C PRO A 289 -4.63 -17.41 12.95
N MET A 290 -4.91 -16.22 12.41
CA MET A 290 -5.31 -16.03 11.00
C MET A 290 -4.48 -16.87 10.03
N GLY A 291 -5.12 -17.41 8.99
CA GLY A 291 -4.52 -18.34 8.02
C GLY A 291 -4.70 -19.82 8.37
N SER A 292 -5.00 -20.13 9.64
CA SER A 292 -5.14 -21.50 10.13
C SER A 292 -6.43 -22.18 9.68
N THR A 293 -6.38 -23.50 9.56
CA THR A 293 -7.56 -24.37 9.55
C THR A 293 -7.58 -25.13 10.88
N ILE A 294 -8.68 -25.01 11.63
CA ILE A 294 -8.88 -25.68 12.92
C ILE A 294 -9.98 -26.73 12.81
N ALA A 295 -9.90 -27.75 13.68
CA ALA A 295 -10.93 -28.78 13.75
C ALA A 295 -12.30 -28.18 14.13
N ALA A 296 -13.36 -28.80 13.63
CA ALA A 296 -14.73 -28.49 13.99
C ALA A 296 -14.93 -28.49 15.52
N THR A 297 -15.46 -27.39 16.05
CA THR A 297 -15.69 -27.17 17.48
C THR A 297 -17.00 -26.43 17.70
N PRO A 298 -17.83 -26.85 18.68
CA PRO A 298 -19.12 -26.23 18.93
C PRO A 298 -18.99 -24.78 19.42
N LYS A 299 -17.87 -24.42 20.06
CA LYS A 299 -17.61 -23.07 20.58
C LYS A 299 -16.32 -22.51 20.01
N ARG A 300 -16.40 -21.30 19.46
CA ARG A 300 -15.30 -20.58 18.84
C ARG A 300 -15.11 -19.25 19.55
N ARG A 301 -14.02 -19.13 20.30
CA ARG A 301 -13.58 -17.88 20.92
C ARG A 301 -12.76 -17.10 19.90
N LEU A 302 -13.34 -16.02 19.39
CA LEU A 302 -12.72 -15.11 18.43
C LEU A 302 -12.11 -13.94 19.21
N ALA A 303 -10.80 -13.78 19.11
CA ALA A 303 -10.08 -12.69 19.77
C ALA A 303 -9.33 -11.83 18.75
N VAL A 304 -9.56 -10.53 18.82
CA VAL A 304 -8.96 -9.51 17.95
C VAL A 304 -8.21 -8.49 18.81
N ALA A 305 -6.97 -8.19 18.46
CA ALA A 305 -6.21 -7.07 19.02
C ALA A 305 -5.66 -6.20 17.89
N VAL A 306 -5.82 -4.89 18.02
CA VAL A 306 -5.45 -3.92 16.99
C VAL A 306 -4.56 -2.83 17.58
N THR A 307 -3.49 -2.48 16.87
CA THR A 307 -2.73 -1.24 17.06
C THR A 307 -2.63 -0.51 15.72
N ALA A 308 -3.37 0.59 15.59
CA ALA A 308 -3.48 1.39 14.38
C ALA A 308 -2.55 2.62 14.40
N LEU A 309 -2.43 3.33 13.28
CA LEU A 309 -1.67 4.59 13.17
C LEU A 309 -2.53 5.85 13.32
N ASP A 310 -3.85 5.68 13.32
CA ASP A 310 -4.88 6.70 13.46
C ASP A 310 -6.01 6.11 14.33
N ALA A 311 -6.96 6.92 14.75
CA ALA A 311 -8.08 6.48 15.56
C ALA A 311 -8.87 5.39 14.84
N ILE A 312 -9.12 4.28 15.53
CA ILE A 312 -9.95 3.19 15.03
C ILE A 312 -11.40 3.71 14.97
N ASP A 313 -12.03 3.59 13.81
CA ASP A 313 -13.46 3.82 13.64
C ASP A 313 -14.24 2.63 14.20
N ARG A 314 -13.99 1.45 13.61
CA ARG A 314 -14.63 0.20 14.01
C ARG A 314 -13.83 -1.04 13.62
N ILE A 315 -14.17 -2.15 14.25
CA ILE A 315 -13.68 -3.50 13.94
C ILE A 315 -14.91 -4.37 13.63
N GLU A 316 -14.90 -5.02 12.46
CA GLU A 316 -15.96 -5.94 12.03
C GLU A 316 -15.41 -7.38 12.08
N ILE A 317 -16.14 -8.28 12.75
CA ILE A 317 -15.87 -9.72 12.73
C ILE A 317 -16.91 -10.37 11.84
N LEU A 318 -16.45 -11.06 10.80
CA LEU A 318 -17.28 -11.69 9.80
C LEU A 318 -17.24 -13.20 9.94
N ARG A 319 -18.39 -13.85 9.74
CA ARG A 319 -18.56 -15.29 9.56
C ARG A 319 -19.16 -15.54 8.19
N ASN A 320 -18.48 -16.28 7.32
CA ASN A 320 -18.95 -16.56 5.97
C ASN A 320 -19.45 -15.32 5.21
N GLU A 321 -18.70 -14.20 5.35
CA GLU A 321 -19.01 -12.89 4.76
C GLU A 321 -20.16 -12.11 5.40
N GLU A 322 -20.81 -12.65 6.43
CA GLU A 322 -21.80 -11.94 7.24
C GLU A 322 -21.13 -11.30 8.46
N VAL A 323 -21.37 -10.01 8.70
CA VAL A 323 -20.88 -9.34 9.92
C VAL A 323 -21.69 -9.84 11.11
N ILE A 324 -21.03 -10.58 12.01
CA ILE A 324 -21.65 -11.12 13.24
C ILE A 324 -21.39 -10.23 14.46
N HIS A 325 -20.39 -9.36 14.38
CA HIS A 325 -20.09 -8.39 15.42
C HIS A 325 -19.41 -7.15 14.84
N THR A 326 -19.83 -5.98 15.32
CA THR A 326 -19.18 -4.70 15.04
C THR A 326 -18.83 -4.02 16.35
N HIS A 327 -17.54 -3.85 16.61
CA HIS A 327 -17.04 -3.02 17.70
C HIS A 327 -16.87 -1.60 17.18
N CYS A 328 -17.81 -0.71 17.50
CA CYS A 328 -17.66 0.72 17.26
C CYS A 328 -16.70 1.29 18.33
N HIS A 329 -15.55 1.79 17.91
CA HIS A 329 -14.56 2.36 18.82
C HIS A 329 -14.71 3.88 18.97
N GLN A 330 -15.39 4.53 18.02
CA GLN A 330 -15.76 5.93 18.18
C GLN A 330 -16.64 6.12 19.42
N GLY A 331 -16.27 7.09 20.26
CA GLY A 331 -16.98 7.40 21.49
C GLY A 331 -16.64 6.48 22.68
N THR A 332 -15.76 5.49 22.52
CA THR A 332 -15.33 4.62 23.64
C THR A 332 -14.05 5.13 24.34
N TRP A 333 -13.50 6.25 23.90
CA TRP A 333 -12.27 6.84 24.42
C TRP A 333 -12.37 8.37 24.42
N CYS A 334 -11.55 9.00 25.25
CA CYS A 334 -11.41 10.46 25.29
C CYS A 334 -9.92 10.85 25.41
N PRO A 335 -9.53 12.03 24.89
CA PRO A 335 -8.21 12.57 25.16
C PRO A 335 -7.96 12.72 26.68
N PRO A 336 -6.80 12.29 27.20
CA PRO A 336 -6.47 12.46 28.61
C PRO A 336 -6.33 13.95 28.97
N ALA A 337 -6.82 14.32 30.15
CA ALA A 337 -6.84 15.71 30.62
C ALA A 337 -5.48 16.24 31.14
N GLY A 338 -4.47 15.37 31.25
CA GLY A 338 -3.15 15.69 31.83
C GLY A 338 -2.92 15.03 33.21
N GLY A 339 -1.71 15.19 33.74
CA GLY A 339 -1.32 14.72 35.08
C GLY A 339 -0.59 13.38 35.12
N ALA A 340 -0.44 12.73 33.96
CA ALA A 340 0.44 11.59 33.75
C ALA A 340 0.86 11.51 32.27
N PRO A 341 2.05 10.96 31.96
CA PRO A 341 2.45 10.69 30.59
C PRO A 341 1.47 9.75 29.87
N ALA A 342 1.11 10.11 28.64
CA ALA A 342 0.28 9.31 27.76
C ALA A 342 1.00 9.08 26.42
N ARG A 343 0.86 7.88 25.87
CA ARG A 343 1.33 7.55 24.53
C ARG A 343 0.34 8.10 23.51
N MET A 344 0.84 8.73 22.45
CA MET A 344 0.01 9.28 21.39
C MET A 344 0.74 9.30 20.05
N LYS A 345 -0.03 9.38 18.96
CA LYS A 345 0.46 9.47 17.59
C LYS A 345 0.10 10.80 16.96
N LEU A 346 1.08 11.44 16.31
CA LEU A 346 0.94 12.73 15.63
C LEU A 346 1.37 12.60 14.17
N ARG A 347 0.45 12.83 13.23
CA ARG A 347 0.77 12.87 11.80
C ARG A 347 1.11 14.29 11.34
N LEU A 348 2.22 14.40 10.63
CA LEU A 348 2.63 15.58 9.88
C LEU A 348 2.61 15.24 8.39
N GLU A 349 2.00 16.09 7.58
CA GLU A 349 1.80 15.81 6.15
C GLU A 349 1.88 17.08 5.31
N ALA A 350 2.53 16.99 4.16
CA ALA A 350 2.60 18.08 3.20
C ALA A 350 2.52 17.59 1.75
N GLY A 351 2.28 18.53 0.83
CA GLY A 351 2.05 18.24 -0.59
C GLY A 351 0.86 18.98 -1.20
N TRP A 352 0.17 19.84 -0.43
CA TRP A 352 -0.80 20.77 -1.01
C TRP A 352 -0.10 22.04 -1.47
N GLY A 353 -0.53 22.55 -2.62
CA GLY A 353 0.03 23.75 -3.22
C GLY A 353 -0.52 23.97 -4.64
N PRO A 354 0.04 24.92 -5.38
CA PRO A 354 -0.37 25.19 -6.76
C PRO A 354 -0.06 24.01 -7.66
N LEU A 355 -0.88 23.76 -8.67
CA LEU A 355 -0.56 22.79 -9.73
C LEU A 355 0.64 23.28 -10.56
N VAL A 356 1.36 22.35 -11.20
CA VAL A 356 2.49 22.68 -12.10
C VAL A 356 2.09 23.69 -13.20
N GLY A 357 0.85 23.61 -13.69
CA GLY A 357 0.33 24.53 -14.71
C GLY A 357 -0.20 25.88 -14.20
N GLU A 358 -0.30 26.09 -12.88
CA GLU A 358 -0.92 27.28 -12.28
C GLU A 358 0.12 28.32 -11.85
N LEU A 359 0.99 27.95 -10.90
CA LEU A 359 2.07 28.81 -10.41
C LEU A 359 3.30 27.94 -10.24
N PRO A 360 4.32 28.05 -11.11
CA PRO A 360 5.54 27.25 -10.99
C PRO A 360 6.15 27.40 -9.59
N TRP A 361 6.33 26.29 -8.90
CA TRP A 361 6.91 26.25 -7.55
C TRP A 361 8.00 25.16 -7.51
N PRO A 362 9.20 25.41 -6.94
CA PRO A 362 10.18 24.35 -6.80
C PRO A 362 9.64 23.26 -5.87
N ASP A 363 10.08 22.02 -6.03
CA ASP A 363 9.79 21.00 -5.04
C ASP A 363 10.19 21.48 -3.64
N MET A 364 9.30 21.31 -2.68
CA MET A 364 9.48 21.83 -1.34
C MET A 364 10.07 20.75 -0.43
N ALA A 365 11.25 21.02 0.12
CA ALA A 365 11.79 20.28 1.26
C ALA A 365 11.14 20.81 2.55
N TRP A 366 10.64 19.89 3.36
CA TRP A 366 10.08 20.15 4.68
C TRP A 366 11.05 19.64 5.73
N ASP A 367 11.88 20.55 6.23
CA ASP A 367 12.84 20.31 7.30
C ASP A 367 12.24 20.82 8.61
N LEU A 368 11.81 19.89 9.46
CA LEU A 368 11.08 20.18 10.69
C LEU A 368 11.88 19.68 11.90
N ASP A 369 12.13 20.59 12.84
CA ASP A 369 12.60 20.29 14.19
C ASP A 369 11.40 20.30 15.14
N LEU A 370 11.23 19.21 15.89
CA LEU A 370 10.22 19.08 16.92
C LEU A 370 10.89 18.96 18.29
N ARG A 371 10.29 19.60 19.29
CA ARG A 371 10.75 19.55 20.68
C ARG A 371 9.59 19.45 21.65
N LEU A 372 9.72 18.52 22.59
CA LEU A 372 8.86 18.41 23.77
C LEU A 372 9.52 19.13 24.96
N SER A 373 8.73 19.85 25.75
CA SER A 373 9.19 20.40 27.03
C SER A 373 9.48 19.31 28.08
N SER A 374 8.78 18.18 28.00
CA SER A 374 9.01 16.96 28.78
C SER A 374 8.42 15.74 28.06
N GLY A 375 8.98 14.55 28.31
CA GLY A 375 8.61 13.33 27.61
C GLY A 375 9.61 12.95 26.52
N GLN A 376 9.21 12.08 25.61
CA GLN A 376 10.08 11.58 24.54
C GLN A 376 9.32 11.16 23.28
N PHE A 377 9.97 11.26 22.12
CA PHE A 377 9.60 10.58 20.89
C PHE A 377 10.07 9.13 20.93
N LEU A 378 9.20 8.20 20.55
CA LEU A 378 9.41 6.76 20.71
C LEU A 378 9.69 6.07 19.38
N ASP A 379 8.89 6.36 18.36
CA ASP A 379 8.91 5.66 17.07
C ASP A 379 8.29 6.53 15.97
N TRP A 380 8.35 6.05 14.72
CA TRP A 380 7.74 6.71 13.57
C TRP A 380 7.17 5.71 12.56
N SER A 381 6.30 6.20 11.68
CA SER A 381 5.79 5.42 10.55
C SER A 381 5.66 6.28 9.29
N PRO A 382 6.04 5.78 8.11
CA PRO A 382 5.97 6.53 6.86
C PRO A 382 4.55 6.55 6.28
N CYS A 383 4.15 7.71 5.78
CA CYS A 383 3.01 7.88 4.87
C CYS A 383 3.54 8.43 3.54
N TRP A 384 4.47 7.72 2.91
CA TRP A 384 5.22 8.19 1.74
C TRP A 384 4.63 7.67 0.43
N ARG A 385 4.49 8.56 -0.54
CA ARG A 385 4.00 8.31 -1.91
C ARG A 385 5.09 8.52 -2.97
N THR A 386 6.15 9.26 -2.63
CA THR A 386 7.28 9.49 -3.53
C THR A 386 8.60 9.19 -2.83
N ARG A 387 9.63 8.86 -3.62
CA ARG A 387 11.00 8.65 -3.11
C ARG A 387 11.65 9.94 -2.61
N GLY A 388 12.79 9.78 -1.94
CA GLY A 388 13.62 10.90 -1.48
C GLY A 388 13.16 11.49 -0.15
N GLN A 389 12.39 10.73 0.62
CA GLN A 389 12.00 11.09 1.98
C GLN A 389 13.13 10.76 2.95
N GLY A 390 13.28 11.57 3.98
CA GLY A 390 14.28 11.35 5.03
C GLY A 390 13.71 10.46 6.13
N VAL A 391 14.54 9.52 6.61
CA VAL A 391 14.25 8.76 7.83
C VAL A 391 14.28 9.72 9.03
N PRO A 392 13.21 9.79 9.83
CA PRO A 392 13.18 10.58 11.06
C PRO A 392 14.32 10.24 12.01
N VAL A 393 14.93 11.27 12.61
CA VAL A 393 15.93 11.11 13.69
C VAL A 393 15.27 11.48 15.01
N LEU A 394 15.16 10.52 15.92
CA LEU A 394 14.55 10.70 17.23
C LEU A 394 15.62 10.72 18.33
N SER A 395 15.57 11.69 19.24
CA SER A 395 16.52 11.81 20.35
C SER A 395 15.81 12.35 21.59
N GLY A 396 15.23 11.45 22.39
CA GLY A 396 14.54 11.79 23.62
C GLY A 396 13.43 12.81 23.38
N ASP A 397 13.58 14.02 23.90
CA ASP A 397 12.62 15.12 23.78
C ASP A 397 12.63 15.82 22.40
N THR A 398 13.45 15.38 21.45
CA THR A 398 13.58 16.00 20.11
C THR A 398 13.36 15.01 18.97
N ALA A 399 12.83 15.51 17.86
CA ALA A 399 12.72 14.76 16.60
C ALA A 399 13.03 15.67 15.42
N GLN A 400 13.72 15.12 14.42
CA GLN A 400 14.02 15.81 13.16
C GLN A 400 13.38 15.06 12.00
N LEU A 401 12.65 15.78 11.17
CA LEU A 401 11.98 15.27 9.97
C LEU A 401 12.50 16.03 8.75
N SER A 402 12.74 15.29 7.67
CA SER A 402 12.99 15.85 6.35
C SER A 402 12.16 15.08 5.35
N PHE A 403 11.25 15.74 4.66
CA PHE A 403 10.48 15.09 3.59
C PHE A 403 10.19 16.04 2.43
N LYS A 404 10.11 15.49 1.23
CA LYS A 404 9.94 16.22 -0.02
C LYS A 404 8.48 16.20 -0.47
N ALA A 405 7.95 17.37 -0.80
CA ALA A 405 6.67 17.54 -1.44
C ALA A 405 6.89 18.04 -2.87
N GLU A 406 6.55 17.20 -3.85
CA GLU A 406 6.59 17.57 -5.26
C GLU A 406 5.36 18.38 -5.65
N GLN A 407 5.51 19.25 -6.64
CA GLN A 407 4.38 20.01 -7.15
C GLN A 407 3.34 19.08 -7.79
N VAL A 408 2.05 19.30 -7.50
CA VAL A 408 0.97 18.42 -7.96
C VAL A 408 0.83 18.49 -9.49
N VAL A 409 0.84 17.33 -10.14
CA VAL A 409 0.49 17.17 -11.56
C VAL A 409 -0.92 16.59 -11.66
N GLY A 410 -1.86 17.40 -12.18
CA GLY A 410 -3.26 17.00 -12.27
C GLY A 410 -3.96 16.96 -10.90
N ALA A 411 -4.90 16.03 -10.71
CA ALA A 411 -5.75 15.95 -9.53
C ALA A 411 -5.49 14.71 -8.64
N LYS A 412 -4.35 14.04 -8.80
CA LYS A 412 -4.02 12.84 -8.01
C LYS A 412 -3.41 13.22 -6.65
N PRO A 413 -3.75 12.52 -5.54
CA PRO A 413 -3.13 12.77 -4.25
C PRO A 413 -1.64 12.45 -4.28
N ASN A 414 -0.80 13.40 -3.88
CA ASN A 414 0.66 13.32 -3.89
C ASN A 414 1.28 13.70 -2.53
N GLN A 415 0.47 13.75 -1.48
CA GLN A 415 0.92 14.17 -0.16
C GLN A 415 1.78 13.10 0.51
N ASN A 416 2.91 13.54 1.06
CA ASN A 416 3.82 12.74 1.87
C ASN A 416 3.67 13.13 3.34
N GLY A 417 3.80 12.16 4.24
CA GLY A 417 3.77 12.43 5.67
C GLY A 417 4.57 11.44 6.50
N VAL A 418 4.68 11.78 7.79
CA VAL A 418 5.28 10.94 8.83
C VAL A 418 4.35 10.97 10.04
N ILE A 419 4.15 9.81 10.65
CA ILE A 419 3.47 9.67 11.93
C ILE A 419 4.55 9.48 12.98
N LEU A 420 4.55 10.33 14.00
CA LEU A 420 5.43 10.22 15.17
C LEU A 420 4.66 9.63 16.34
N GLU A 421 5.27 8.67 17.02
CA GLU A 421 4.80 8.19 18.31
C GLU A 421 5.57 8.90 19.43
N LEU A 422 4.86 9.36 20.45
CA LEU A 422 5.45 10.10 21.57
C LEU A 422 4.80 9.71 22.91
N LEU A 423 5.58 9.82 23.98
CA LEU A 423 5.17 9.59 25.36
C LEU A 423 5.45 10.85 26.18
N ALA A 424 4.39 11.58 26.53
CA ALA A 424 4.48 12.83 27.27
C ALA A 424 3.18 13.12 28.02
N ASP A 425 3.23 13.94 29.07
CA ASP A 425 2.01 14.43 29.71
C ASP A 425 1.28 15.36 28.73
N PRO A 426 -0.05 15.26 28.57
CA PRO A 426 -0.84 16.19 27.76
C PRO A 426 -0.60 17.68 28.04
N VAL A 427 -0.11 18.06 29.22
CA VAL A 427 0.24 19.45 29.55
C VAL A 427 1.62 19.87 29.03
N ALA A 428 2.46 18.92 28.60
CA ALA A 428 3.76 19.21 28.02
C ALA A 428 3.59 20.00 26.71
N GLU A 429 4.36 21.08 26.57
CA GLU A 429 4.43 21.83 25.33
C GLU A 429 5.17 21.04 24.24
N LEU A 430 4.59 21.04 23.04
CA LEU A 430 5.22 20.62 21.79
C LEU A 430 5.48 21.87 20.94
N THR A 431 6.73 22.03 20.53
CA THR A 431 7.16 23.02 19.54
C THR A 431 7.52 22.31 18.25
N ILE A 432 7.01 22.81 17.11
CA ILE A 432 7.35 22.36 15.76
C ILE A 432 7.85 23.57 15.00
N THR A 433 9.11 23.56 14.60
CA THR A 433 9.77 24.64 13.86
C THR A 433 10.27 24.11 12.53
N GLY A 434 10.02 24.84 11.45
CA GLY A 434 10.50 24.44 10.13
C GLY A 434 10.08 25.43 9.06
N ASN A 435 10.88 25.54 8.01
CA ASN A 435 10.61 26.40 6.85
C ASN A 435 10.26 27.86 7.22
N GLY A 436 10.80 28.39 8.31
CA GLY A 436 10.55 29.77 8.76
C GLY A 436 9.26 30.01 9.54
N LYS A 437 8.50 28.95 9.88
CA LYS A 437 7.32 29.02 10.75
C LYS A 437 7.55 28.22 12.05
N THR A 438 6.78 28.53 13.09
CA THR A 438 6.82 27.79 14.35
C THR A 438 5.41 27.67 14.92
N GLU A 439 5.05 26.44 15.25
CA GLU A 439 3.82 26.09 15.96
C GLU A 439 4.19 25.63 17.36
N THR A 440 3.49 26.13 18.38
CA THR A 440 3.72 25.73 19.78
C THR A 440 2.40 25.63 20.52
N GLY A 441 2.35 24.74 21.50
CA GLY A 441 1.25 24.62 22.45
C GLY A 441 1.31 23.32 23.24
N PRO A 442 0.49 23.17 24.28
CA PRO A 442 0.37 21.93 25.02
C PRO A 442 -0.17 20.81 24.12
N LEU A 443 0.28 19.57 24.32
CA LEU A 443 -0.19 18.40 23.57
C LEU A 443 -1.71 18.22 23.64
N ALA A 444 -2.36 18.62 24.74
CA ALA A 444 -3.81 18.65 24.87
C ALA A 444 -4.51 19.47 23.75
N GLU A 445 -3.91 20.59 23.30
CA GLU A 445 -4.43 21.37 22.18
C GLU A 445 -4.23 20.67 20.84
N PHE A 446 -3.09 20.01 20.65
CA PHE A 446 -2.84 19.20 19.45
C PHE A 446 -3.79 18.00 19.37
N MET A 447 -4.26 17.45 20.51
CA MET A 447 -5.32 16.43 20.52
C MET A 447 -6.70 17.02 20.21
N ALA A 448 -6.98 18.23 20.69
CA ALA A 448 -8.27 18.89 20.49
C ALA A 448 -8.49 19.33 19.03
N ALA A 449 -7.44 19.83 18.36
CA ALA A 449 -7.54 20.39 17.01
C ALA A 449 -6.29 20.14 16.17
N GLY A 450 -6.50 19.85 14.88
CA GLY A 450 -5.42 19.82 13.90
C GLY A 450 -5.14 21.25 13.44
N ARG A 451 -3.90 21.54 13.06
CA ARG A 451 -3.43 22.86 12.64
C ARG A 451 -3.09 22.86 11.15
N LEU A 452 -2.90 24.04 10.56
CA LEU A 452 -2.51 24.20 9.17
C LEU A 452 -1.53 25.36 9.06
N VAL A 453 -0.35 25.08 8.51
CA VAL A 453 0.70 26.07 8.25
C VAL A 453 0.74 26.34 6.74
N TRP A 454 0.82 27.62 6.37
CA TRP A 454 0.94 28.08 4.98
C TRP A 454 1.74 29.40 4.93
N TYR A 455 2.06 29.86 3.72
CA TYR A 455 3.08 30.90 3.45
C TYR A 455 2.53 32.07 2.63
N PRO A 456 1.70 32.96 3.23
CA PRO A 456 1.09 34.07 2.51
C PRO A 456 2.11 35.03 1.91
N GLU A 457 3.10 35.46 2.71
CA GLU A 457 4.05 36.47 2.30
C GLU A 457 4.94 35.98 1.15
N GLU A 458 5.41 34.74 1.24
CA GLU A 458 6.24 34.09 0.22
C GLU A 458 5.44 33.83 -1.06
N THR A 459 4.18 33.44 -0.95
CA THR A 459 3.31 33.27 -2.12
C THR A 459 3.01 34.62 -2.78
N HIS A 460 2.78 35.69 -2.02
CA HIS A 460 2.61 37.04 -2.57
C HIS A 460 3.83 37.48 -3.38
N GLU A 461 5.02 37.34 -2.79
CA GLU A 461 6.25 37.74 -3.44
C GLU A 461 6.53 36.90 -4.69
N ARG A 462 6.24 35.60 -4.66
CA ARG A 462 6.39 34.73 -5.83
C ARG A 462 5.44 35.07 -6.97
N VAL A 463 4.16 35.32 -6.67
CA VAL A 463 3.18 35.77 -7.68
C VAL A 463 3.63 37.09 -8.30
N LYS A 464 4.06 38.05 -7.47
CA LYS A 464 4.58 39.33 -7.94
C LYS A 464 5.82 39.17 -8.82
N GLN A 465 6.77 38.32 -8.43
CA GLN A 465 7.99 38.08 -9.20
C GLN A 465 7.71 37.43 -10.56
N LEU A 466 6.78 36.48 -10.62
CA LEU A 466 6.50 35.72 -11.85
C LEU A 466 5.51 36.40 -12.79
N THR A 467 4.61 37.26 -12.27
CA THR A 467 3.50 37.82 -13.06
C THR A 467 3.45 39.36 -13.07
N GLY A 468 4.16 40.02 -12.15
CA GLY A 468 4.04 41.47 -11.90
C GLY A 468 2.78 41.87 -11.14
N VAL A 469 1.88 40.95 -10.81
CA VAL A 469 0.65 41.23 -10.07
C VAL A 469 0.98 41.54 -8.61
N VAL A 470 0.46 42.67 -8.12
CA VAL A 470 0.55 43.09 -6.71
C VAL A 470 -0.87 43.23 -6.19
N ALA A 471 -1.21 42.47 -5.13
CA ALA A 471 -2.52 42.63 -4.50
C ALA A 471 -2.70 44.01 -3.87
N GLY A 472 -3.84 44.63 -4.14
CA GLY A 472 -4.36 45.76 -3.39
C GLY A 472 -5.00 45.32 -2.06
N PRO A 473 -5.24 46.27 -1.14
CA PRO A 473 -5.77 45.98 0.20
C PRO A 473 -7.19 45.40 0.21
N THR A 474 -7.94 45.54 -0.88
CA THR A 474 -9.31 45.04 -1.05
C THR A 474 -9.39 43.72 -1.82
N ASP A 475 -8.26 43.17 -2.26
CA ASP A 475 -8.24 41.98 -3.08
C ASP A 475 -8.54 40.71 -2.27
N ARG A 476 -9.07 39.71 -2.97
CA ARG A 476 -9.36 38.40 -2.42
C ARG A 476 -8.09 37.69 -1.95
N LYS A 477 -8.03 37.38 -0.66
CA LYS A 477 -6.86 36.74 -0.02
C LYS A 477 -6.74 35.25 -0.31
N ASP A 478 -7.83 34.59 -0.66
CA ASP A 478 -7.86 33.14 -0.85
C ASP A 478 -7.10 32.68 -2.09
N MET A 479 -6.93 33.53 -3.10
CA MET A 479 -6.05 33.26 -4.25
C MET A 479 -4.64 32.84 -3.80
N TYR A 480 -4.05 33.58 -2.87
CA TYR A 480 -2.71 33.29 -2.35
C TYR A 480 -2.70 32.06 -1.46
N TYR A 481 -3.78 31.84 -0.69
CA TYR A 481 -3.93 30.61 0.06
C TYR A 481 -3.96 29.38 -0.87
N HIS A 482 -4.71 29.41 -1.97
CA HIS A 482 -4.76 28.31 -2.94
C HIS A 482 -3.38 28.01 -3.54
N MET A 483 -2.60 29.04 -3.86
CA MET A 483 -1.27 28.92 -4.46
C MET A 483 -0.12 28.77 -3.44
N SER A 484 -0.42 28.61 -2.16
CA SER A 484 0.60 28.45 -1.13
C SER A 484 0.85 26.98 -0.80
N PRO A 485 2.12 26.56 -0.64
CA PRO A 485 2.45 25.28 -0.03
C PRO A 485 1.88 25.17 1.39
N LYS A 486 1.47 23.97 1.79
CA LYS A 486 0.85 23.76 3.11
C LYS A 486 1.39 22.53 3.82
N LEU A 487 1.56 22.67 5.13
CA LEU A 487 1.79 21.60 6.09
C LEU A 487 0.54 21.41 6.95
N LYS A 488 0.02 20.20 6.93
CA LYS A 488 -1.04 19.76 7.83
C LYS A 488 -0.42 19.11 9.05
N ILE A 489 -0.73 19.68 10.22
CA ILE A 489 -0.52 19.04 11.50
C ILE A 489 -1.85 18.41 11.89
N HIS A 490 -1.92 17.09 11.86
CA HIS A 490 -3.13 16.37 12.23
C HIS A 490 -3.36 16.42 13.75
N ARG A 491 -4.55 16.00 14.18
CA ARG A 491 -4.78 15.85 15.62
C ARG A 491 -3.86 14.77 16.18
N ALA A 492 -3.27 15.01 17.34
CA ALA A 492 -2.63 13.96 18.09
C ALA A 492 -3.70 12.99 18.61
N ILE A 493 -3.45 11.69 18.52
CA ILE A 493 -4.42 10.65 18.89
C ILE A 493 -3.83 9.84 20.03
N PRO A 494 -4.47 9.79 21.21
CA PRO A 494 -3.98 9.00 22.33
C PRO A 494 -4.07 7.51 22.02
N GLU A 495 -3.24 6.71 22.70
CA GLU A 495 -3.21 5.24 22.58
C GLU A 495 -4.59 4.60 22.74
N ALA A 496 -5.43 5.14 23.63
CA ALA A 496 -6.79 4.68 23.86
C ALA A 496 -7.71 4.78 22.62
N GLY A 497 -7.36 5.62 21.64
CA GLY A 497 -8.07 5.73 20.36
C GLY A 497 -7.43 4.91 19.22
N THR A 498 -6.15 4.55 19.34
CA THR A 498 -5.40 3.78 18.33
C THR A 498 -5.28 2.30 18.68
N THR A 499 -5.77 1.86 19.84
CA THR A 499 -5.70 0.47 20.29
C THR A 499 -7.07 -0.05 20.71
N ALA A 500 -7.35 -1.32 20.38
CA ALA A 500 -8.57 -1.98 20.80
C ALA A 500 -8.35 -3.49 20.93
N GLN A 501 -9.06 -4.10 21.88
CA GLN A 501 -9.17 -5.54 22.03
C GLN A 501 -10.65 -5.92 22.04
N VAL A 502 -11.01 -6.94 21.25
CA VAL A 502 -12.38 -7.42 21.10
C VAL A 502 -12.37 -8.93 21.21
N GLU A 503 -13.28 -9.46 22.01
CA GLU A 503 -13.47 -10.89 22.18
C GLU A 503 -14.95 -11.24 22.12
N ILE A 504 -15.28 -12.24 21.30
CA ILE A 504 -16.63 -12.79 21.21
C ILE A 504 -16.57 -14.32 21.19
N GLU A 505 -17.64 -14.95 21.66
CA GLU A 505 -17.88 -16.39 21.47
C GLU A 505 -18.95 -16.55 20.40
N ASP A 506 -18.68 -17.39 19.40
CA ASP A 506 -19.67 -17.88 18.46
C ASP A 506 -19.97 -19.36 18.72
N ASP A 507 -21.24 -19.66 18.96
CA ASP A 507 -21.77 -20.99 19.23
C ASP A 507 -22.78 -21.44 18.16
N ALA A 508 -22.92 -20.70 17.05
CA ALA A 508 -23.78 -21.10 15.94
C ALA A 508 -23.37 -22.48 15.40
N PRO A 509 -24.31 -23.28 14.83
CA PRO A 509 -23.97 -24.61 14.33
C PRO A 509 -22.79 -24.60 13.36
N VAL A 510 -21.87 -25.56 13.52
CA VAL A 510 -20.77 -25.75 12.58
C VAL A 510 -21.38 -26.36 11.30
N GLY A 511 -21.47 -25.55 10.25
CA GLY A 511 -21.83 -25.99 8.90
C GLY A 511 -20.60 -26.34 8.08
N ASP A 512 -20.82 -26.88 6.87
CA ASP A 512 -19.75 -27.11 5.91
C ASP A 512 -19.14 -25.78 5.46
N GLY A 513 -17.81 -25.69 5.51
CA GLY A 513 -17.09 -24.47 5.11
C GLY A 513 -17.42 -23.29 6.01
N LEU A 514 -17.10 -23.37 7.30
CA LEU A 514 -17.18 -22.24 8.21
C LEU A 514 -15.84 -21.49 8.23
N TRP A 515 -15.86 -20.18 8.04
CA TRP A 515 -14.67 -19.34 8.19
C TRP A 515 -14.99 -17.99 8.81
N TYR A 516 -13.97 -17.43 9.47
CA TYR A 516 -14.02 -16.12 10.09
C TYR A 516 -12.94 -15.21 9.55
N ARG A 517 -13.22 -13.91 9.44
CA ARG A 517 -12.21 -12.89 9.13
C ARG A 517 -12.57 -11.56 9.76
N VAL A 518 -11.61 -10.65 9.80
CA VAL A 518 -11.72 -9.34 10.44
C VAL A 518 -11.47 -8.22 9.44
N ARG A 519 -12.25 -7.16 9.56
CA ARG A 519 -11.93 -5.85 8.96
C ARG A 519 -11.69 -4.83 10.05
N VAL A 520 -10.70 -3.97 9.85
CA VAL A 520 -10.46 -2.78 10.68
C VAL A 520 -10.59 -1.56 9.80
N ILE A 521 -11.29 -0.53 10.27
CA ILE A 521 -11.41 0.76 9.60
C ILE A 521 -10.92 1.85 10.56
N GLN A 522 -10.05 2.73 10.08
CA GLN A 522 -9.61 3.94 10.77
C GLN A 522 -10.43 5.16 10.33
N ARG A 523 -10.45 6.23 11.15
CA ARG A 523 -11.14 7.49 10.82
C ARG A 523 -10.63 8.18 9.56
N ASN A 524 -9.36 7.96 9.21
CA ASN A 524 -8.75 8.49 7.99
C ASN A 524 -9.08 7.65 6.74
N GLY A 525 -9.94 6.64 6.88
CA GLY A 525 -10.37 5.75 5.80
C GLY A 525 -9.42 4.60 5.51
N GLN A 526 -8.25 4.52 6.16
CA GLN A 526 -7.34 3.38 6.03
C GLN A 526 -7.93 2.13 6.67
N ARG A 527 -7.59 0.96 6.10
CA ARG A 527 -8.23 -0.32 6.41
C ARG A 527 -7.23 -1.46 6.52
N ALA A 528 -7.63 -2.50 7.25
CA ALA A 528 -6.96 -3.80 7.27
C ALA A 528 -7.96 -4.93 7.02
N TRP A 529 -7.50 -5.99 6.35
CA TRP A 529 -8.26 -7.21 6.08
C TRP A 529 -7.45 -8.42 6.52
N SER A 530 -7.91 -9.17 7.52
CA SER A 530 -7.24 -10.39 7.94
C SER A 530 -7.38 -11.49 6.88
N SER A 531 -6.38 -12.38 6.81
CA SER A 531 -6.65 -13.71 6.26
C SER A 531 -7.72 -14.44 7.10
N PRO A 532 -8.54 -15.33 6.49
CA PRO A 532 -9.53 -16.07 7.23
C PRO A 532 -8.94 -17.12 8.18
N ILE A 533 -9.75 -17.57 9.14
CA ILE A 533 -9.55 -18.83 9.88
C ILE A 533 -10.68 -19.76 9.49
N TRP A 534 -10.36 -20.96 9.03
CA TRP A 534 -11.33 -21.97 8.63
C TRP A 534 -11.58 -22.97 9.76
N VAL A 535 -12.81 -23.46 9.87
CA VAL A 535 -13.25 -24.47 10.83
C VAL A 535 -13.81 -25.65 10.05
N GLY A 536 -13.17 -26.82 10.13
CA GLY A 536 -13.52 -27.99 9.33
C GLY A 536 -12.84 -29.27 9.76
#